data_AF-A0A1R3KYD2-F1
#
_entry.id   AF-A0A1R3KYD2-F1
#
_cell.length_a   1.000
_cell.length_b   1.000
_cell.length_c   1.000
_cell.angle_alpha   90.00
_cell.angle_beta   90.00
_cell.angle_gamma   90.00
#
_symmetry.space_group_name_H-M   'P 1'
#
loop_
_entity.id
_entity.type
_entity.pdbx_description
1 polymer ?
#
loop_
_entity_poly.entity_id
_entity_poly.type
_entity_poly.pdbx_seq_one_letter_code
_entity_poly.pdbx_strand_id
1 'polypeptide(L)'
;MSEPLPANLPPRNTLAQSTQRYISLLETQLSIAYPTENLEHSSQLNRDPVLKLVVSLIIVISNRSCPSGEDYSQLLDEWLHFGLYELPSLHDYKEMVRDRSFLERLYQRGIVNFFLPVLALEELKEDYICLDVPIGFTTLELKGTGCQIIFIKTPPISKCKLTVTFTVDKNLKYSTTHRVQFMINHPKVFPENTEKVDSIEGSVWHPLPHCCPLHVLVINARGAIHPHFNHIFAQKTSELQPDVVIVTETRLEALNTLEPRQSIHFDSSLTIESPLNFFGGTWFLWNSFNVAVQPVHRRKQLLGTEINLPN
;
A
#
# COMPACT_ATOMS: atom_id res chain seq x y z
N MET A 1 5.31 31.90 -21.53
CA MET A 1 5.35 31.39 -22.91
C MET A 1 5.85 29.98 -22.81
N SER A 2 4.98 28.98 -23.02
CA SER A 2 5.38 27.58 -22.97
C SER A 2 6.23 27.27 -24.20
N GLU A 3 7.46 26.79 -24.02
CA GLU A 3 8.26 26.27 -25.13
C GLU A 3 7.50 25.11 -25.80
N PRO A 4 7.58 24.97 -27.13
CA PRO A 4 6.97 23.85 -27.83
C PRO A 4 7.59 22.53 -27.34
N LEU A 5 6.74 21.56 -27.02
CA LEU A 5 7.15 20.19 -26.67
C LEU A 5 8.12 19.62 -27.74
N PRO A 6 9.19 18.91 -27.33
CA PRO A 6 10.15 18.36 -28.26
C PRO A 6 9.46 17.34 -29.19
N ALA A 7 9.29 17.73 -30.45
CA ALA A 7 8.51 17.00 -31.45
C ALA A 7 9.11 15.65 -31.91
N ASN A 8 10.14 15.11 -31.24
CA ASN A 8 10.96 14.00 -31.76
C ASN A 8 11.24 12.86 -30.76
N LEU A 9 10.57 12.78 -29.61
CA LEU A 9 10.77 11.63 -28.72
C LEU A 9 10.14 10.36 -29.31
N PRO A 10 10.85 9.22 -29.30
CA PRO A 10 10.35 7.97 -29.86
C PRO A 10 9.13 7.45 -29.07
N PRO A 11 8.17 6.77 -29.71
CA PRO A 11 7.07 6.12 -29.01
C PRO A 11 7.56 5.11 -27.96
N ARG A 12 6.86 5.04 -26.82
CA ARG A 12 7.26 4.15 -25.71
C ARG A 12 7.44 2.69 -26.11
N ASN A 13 6.57 2.17 -26.98
CA ASN A 13 6.60 0.79 -27.44
C ASN A 13 7.81 0.44 -28.32
N THR A 14 8.54 1.43 -28.84
CA THR A 14 9.78 1.21 -29.61
C THR A 14 11.03 1.21 -28.74
N LEU A 15 10.91 1.60 -27.46
CA LEU A 15 12.02 1.65 -26.52
C LEU A 15 12.35 0.27 -25.93
N ALA A 16 13.58 0.09 -25.46
CA ALA A 16 13.98 -1.09 -24.71
C ALA A 16 13.11 -1.27 -23.43
N GLN A 17 12.83 -2.52 -23.04
CA GLN A 17 11.96 -2.82 -21.90
C GLN A 17 12.47 -2.19 -20.59
N SER A 18 13.79 -2.12 -20.38
CA SER A 18 14.38 -1.44 -19.23
C SER A 18 14.00 0.04 -19.17
N THR A 19 14.09 0.74 -20.31
CA THR A 19 13.76 2.16 -20.45
C THR A 19 12.27 2.39 -20.22
N GLN A 20 11.42 1.52 -20.76
CA GLN A 20 9.98 1.57 -20.53
C GLN A 20 9.63 1.46 -19.03
N ARG A 21 10.40 0.70 -18.23
CA ARG A 21 10.19 0.59 -16.78
C ARG A 21 10.58 1.86 -16.03
N TYR A 22 11.70 2.50 -16.40
CA TYR A 22 12.08 3.80 -15.83
C TYR A 22 11.06 4.88 -16.14
N ILE A 23 10.58 4.94 -17.39
CA ILE A 23 9.49 5.83 -17.79
C ILE A 23 8.24 5.55 -16.94
N SER A 24 7.83 4.28 -16.82
CA SER A 24 6.68 3.88 -15.99
C SER A 24 6.78 4.36 -14.55
N LEU A 25 7.96 4.20 -13.94
CA LEU A 25 8.22 4.64 -12.58
C LEU A 25 8.08 6.17 -12.48
N LEU A 26 8.69 6.91 -13.41
CA LEU A 26 8.64 8.37 -13.44
C LEU A 26 7.22 8.90 -13.69
N GLU A 27 6.51 8.39 -14.68
CA GLU A 27 5.10 8.72 -14.96
C GLU A 27 4.24 8.57 -13.72
N THR A 28 4.41 7.45 -13.00
CA THR A 28 3.65 7.15 -11.79
C THR A 28 3.99 8.11 -10.65
N GLN A 29 5.28 8.33 -10.40
CA GLN A 29 5.75 9.14 -9.26
C GLN A 29 5.50 10.64 -9.45
N LEU A 30 5.55 11.11 -10.69
CA LEU A 30 5.34 12.50 -11.07
C LEU A 30 3.87 12.78 -11.45
N SER A 31 3.07 11.74 -11.70
CA SER A 31 1.72 11.85 -12.27
C SER A 31 1.74 12.64 -13.58
N ILE A 32 2.60 12.22 -14.52
CA ILE A 32 2.75 12.79 -15.86
C ILE A 32 2.77 11.67 -16.91
N ALA A 33 2.58 12.00 -18.18
CA ALA A 33 2.57 11.07 -19.31
C ALA A 33 3.75 11.27 -20.27
N TYR A 34 4.46 10.18 -20.59
CA TYR A 34 5.45 10.15 -21.66
C TYR A 34 4.77 10.03 -23.03
N PRO A 35 5.25 10.72 -24.09
CA PRO A 35 6.30 11.75 -24.09
C PRO A 35 5.74 13.20 -23.98
N THR A 36 4.45 13.36 -23.68
CA THR A 36 3.71 14.62 -23.89
C THR A 36 3.81 15.62 -22.75
N GLU A 37 4.15 15.17 -21.54
CA GLU A 37 4.22 16.01 -20.34
C GLU A 37 5.63 15.96 -19.75
N ASN A 38 6.08 17.05 -19.13
CA ASN A 38 7.40 17.17 -18.51
C ASN A 38 7.29 17.54 -17.02
N LEU A 39 8.41 17.87 -16.36
CA LEU A 39 8.41 18.17 -14.92
C LEU A 39 7.51 19.35 -14.53
N GLU A 40 7.34 20.35 -15.39
CA GLU A 40 6.49 21.52 -15.11
C GLU A 40 5.02 21.15 -14.96
N HIS A 41 4.61 20.05 -15.59
CA HIS A 41 3.24 19.52 -15.54
C HIS A 41 2.99 18.68 -14.28
N SER A 42 4.05 18.32 -13.52
CA SER A 42 3.93 17.41 -12.38
C SER A 42 3.28 18.08 -11.16
N SER A 43 2.04 17.72 -10.90
CA SER A 43 1.35 18.10 -9.65
C SER A 43 2.03 17.51 -8.40
N GLN A 44 2.68 16.36 -8.51
CA GLN A 44 3.40 15.72 -7.41
C GLN A 44 4.67 16.49 -7.05
N LEU A 45 5.41 16.97 -8.05
CA LEU A 45 6.61 17.78 -7.83
C LEU A 45 6.29 19.13 -7.18
N ASN A 46 5.20 19.76 -7.60
CA ASN A 46 4.72 21.01 -7.00
C ASN A 46 4.37 20.87 -5.52
N ARG A 47 3.92 19.68 -5.08
CA ARG A 47 3.61 19.38 -3.67
C ARG A 47 4.84 18.97 -2.86
N ASP A 48 5.82 18.35 -3.49
CA ASP A 48 6.98 17.77 -2.84
C ASP A 48 8.26 18.05 -3.66
N PRO A 49 8.93 19.19 -3.41
CA PRO A 49 10.13 19.58 -4.16
C PRO A 49 11.30 18.58 -4.03
N VAL A 50 11.32 17.74 -2.99
CA VAL A 50 12.32 16.68 -2.83
C VAL A 50 12.23 15.66 -3.96
N LEU A 51 11.07 15.54 -4.61
CA LEU A 51 10.88 14.67 -5.75
C LEU A 51 11.80 15.04 -6.93
N LYS A 52 12.28 16.29 -7.03
CA LYS A 52 13.28 16.67 -8.04
C LYS A 52 14.59 15.88 -7.86
N LEU A 53 15.05 15.73 -6.62
CA LEU A 53 16.24 14.95 -6.28
C LEU A 53 16.05 13.44 -6.50
N VAL A 54 14.83 12.96 -6.32
CA VAL A 54 14.48 11.58 -6.60
C VAL A 54 14.50 11.30 -8.11
N VAL A 55 13.94 12.20 -8.91
CA VAL A 55 14.01 12.12 -10.38
C VAL A 55 15.47 12.13 -10.85
N SER A 56 16.30 13.04 -10.33
CA SER A 56 17.71 13.10 -10.67
C SER A 56 18.42 11.77 -10.40
N LEU A 57 18.15 11.16 -9.23
CA LEU A 57 18.68 9.84 -8.87
C LEU A 57 18.26 8.76 -9.87
N ILE A 58 16.99 8.74 -10.28
CA ILE A 58 16.47 7.76 -11.25
C ILE A 58 17.18 7.91 -12.60
N ILE A 59 17.37 9.14 -13.10
CA ILE A 59 18.09 9.43 -14.35
C ILE A 59 19.54 8.92 -14.27
N VAL A 60 20.22 9.13 -13.14
CA VAL A 60 21.62 8.70 -12.99
C VAL A 60 21.75 7.18 -12.83
N ILE A 61 20.80 6.52 -12.17
CA ILE A 61 20.77 5.06 -12.07
C ILE A 61 20.45 4.42 -13.43
N SER A 62 19.56 5.01 -14.23
CA SER A 62 19.19 4.46 -15.55
C SER A 62 20.38 4.44 -16.50
N ASN A 63 21.21 5.49 -16.51
CA ASN A 63 22.43 5.55 -17.32
C ASN A 63 23.39 4.39 -17.01
N ARG A 64 23.56 4.07 -15.73
CA ARG A 64 24.47 3.00 -15.28
C ARG A 64 23.95 1.59 -15.52
N SER A 65 22.64 1.45 -15.68
CA SER A 65 22.00 0.15 -15.86
C SER A 65 22.03 -0.32 -17.32
N CYS A 66 22.59 0.48 -18.23
CA CYS A 66 22.66 0.19 -19.67
C CYS A 66 24.00 -0.44 -20.06
N PRO A 67 24.04 -1.74 -20.43
CA PRO A 67 25.25 -2.37 -20.95
C PRO A 67 25.54 -2.01 -22.42
N SER A 68 24.56 -1.48 -23.18
CA SER A 68 24.67 -1.23 -24.62
C SER A 68 25.21 0.16 -25.00
N GLY A 69 25.41 1.06 -24.03
CA GLY A 69 25.88 2.42 -24.31
C GLY A 69 24.84 3.35 -24.94
N GLU A 70 23.57 2.93 -25.02
CA GLU A 70 22.46 3.83 -25.34
C GLU A 70 22.23 4.81 -24.18
N ASP A 71 22.21 6.11 -24.47
CA ASP A 71 22.12 7.16 -23.48
C ASP A 71 20.66 7.34 -22.98
N TYR A 72 20.21 6.41 -22.14
CA TYR A 72 18.89 6.50 -21.50
C TYR A 72 18.74 7.77 -20.67
N SER A 73 19.84 8.27 -20.10
CA SER A 73 19.82 9.54 -19.37
C SER A 73 19.48 10.71 -20.28
N GLN A 74 20.04 10.75 -21.49
CA GLN A 74 19.72 11.80 -22.46
C GLN A 74 18.23 11.76 -22.84
N LEU A 75 17.67 10.60 -23.14
CA LEU A 75 16.24 10.47 -23.44
C LEU A 75 15.36 10.97 -22.28
N LEU A 76 15.68 10.57 -21.05
CA LEU A 76 14.90 10.99 -19.87
C LEU A 76 15.09 12.47 -19.56
N ASP A 77 16.28 13.01 -19.76
CA ASP A 77 16.57 14.44 -19.59
C ASP A 77 15.83 15.29 -20.63
N GLU A 78 15.89 14.91 -21.90
CA GLU A 78 15.18 15.55 -23.01
C GLU A 78 13.67 15.50 -22.83
N TRP A 79 13.13 14.42 -22.28
CA TRP A 79 11.71 14.32 -21.97
C TRP A 79 11.30 15.20 -20.79
N LEU A 80 12.05 15.11 -19.70
CA LEU A 80 11.67 15.77 -18.45
C LEU A 80 12.03 17.25 -18.42
N HIS A 81 12.86 17.72 -19.35
CA HIS A 81 13.50 19.03 -19.33
C HIS A 81 14.23 19.26 -17.99
N PHE A 82 14.90 18.21 -17.49
CA PHE A 82 15.54 18.26 -16.18
C PHE A 82 16.78 19.16 -16.20
N GLY A 83 17.59 19.05 -17.26
CA GLY A 83 18.85 19.74 -17.46
C GLY A 83 20.02 18.96 -16.87
N LEU A 84 20.82 18.31 -17.73
CA LEU A 84 21.96 17.49 -17.30
C LEU A 84 22.96 18.20 -16.36
N TYR A 85 23.09 19.52 -16.45
CA TYR A 85 23.95 20.32 -15.58
C TYR A 85 23.45 20.42 -14.12
N GLU A 86 22.17 20.11 -13.89
CA GLU A 86 21.57 20.10 -12.56
C GLU A 86 21.72 18.76 -11.84
N LEU A 87 22.26 17.72 -12.51
CA LEU A 87 22.42 16.40 -11.91
C LEU A 87 23.53 16.43 -10.84
N PRO A 88 23.25 16.00 -9.60
CA PRO A 88 24.26 15.83 -8.56
C PRO A 88 25.45 14.99 -9.02
N SER A 89 26.62 15.23 -8.43
CA SER A 89 27.78 14.37 -8.67
C SER A 89 27.56 12.98 -8.07
N LEU A 90 28.35 11.99 -8.50
CA LEU A 90 28.30 10.66 -7.90
C LEU A 90 28.59 10.68 -6.39
N HIS A 91 29.45 11.60 -5.95
CA HIS A 91 29.74 11.76 -4.53
C HIS A 91 28.50 12.24 -3.78
N ASP A 92 27.83 13.26 -4.31
CA ASP A 92 26.60 13.81 -3.72
C ASP A 92 25.51 12.75 -3.63
N TYR A 93 25.33 11.92 -4.66
CA TYR A 93 24.37 10.81 -4.58
C TYR A 93 24.69 9.79 -3.49
N LYS A 94 25.97 9.48 -3.27
CA LYS A 94 26.37 8.57 -2.18
C LYS A 94 26.01 9.16 -0.82
N GLU A 95 26.16 10.46 -0.65
CA GLU A 95 25.75 11.15 0.58
C GLU A 95 24.22 11.24 0.69
N MET A 96 23.50 11.48 -0.41
CA MET A 96 22.03 11.48 -0.44
C MET A 96 21.45 10.12 -0.04
N VAL A 97 21.97 9.01 -0.55
CA VAL A 97 21.49 7.67 -0.16
C VAL A 97 21.96 7.24 1.23
N ARG A 98 22.84 8.01 1.88
CA ARG A 98 23.16 7.86 3.31
C ARG A 98 22.25 8.72 4.19
N ASP A 99 21.65 9.76 3.62
CA ASP A 99 20.68 10.58 4.31
C ASP A 99 19.40 9.78 4.60
N ARG A 100 19.08 9.68 5.89
CA ARG A 100 17.93 8.90 6.36
C ARG A 100 16.61 9.48 5.84
N SER A 101 16.46 10.80 5.81
CA SER A 101 15.21 11.43 5.40
C SER A 101 14.93 11.22 3.91
N PHE A 102 15.98 11.26 3.08
CA PHE A 102 15.87 10.97 1.66
C PHE A 102 15.52 9.50 1.41
N LEU A 103 16.18 8.56 2.11
CA LEU A 103 15.81 7.14 2.05
C LEU A 103 14.36 6.92 2.46
N GLU A 104 13.90 7.50 3.56
CA GLU A 104 12.51 7.43 4.01
C GLU A 104 11.55 7.83 2.91
N ARG A 105 11.83 8.92 2.18
CA ARG A 105 11.00 9.35 1.04
C ARG A 105 10.96 8.31 -0.08
N LEU A 106 12.10 7.72 -0.44
CA LEU A 106 12.16 6.68 -1.46
C LEU A 106 11.30 5.46 -1.07
N TYR A 107 11.37 5.02 0.20
CA TYR A 107 10.58 3.89 0.68
C TYR A 107 9.09 4.23 0.82
N GLN A 108 8.74 5.39 1.37
CA GLN A 108 7.35 5.87 1.54
C GLN A 108 6.61 6.02 0.20
N ARG A 109 7.34 6.38 -0.86
CA ARG A 109 6.81 6.46 -2.22
C ARG A 109 6.89 5.15 -3.00
N GLY A 110 7.43 4.09 -2.40
CA GLY A 110 7.58 2.77 -3.04
C GLY A 110 8.55 2.75 -4.23
N ILE A 111 9.44 3.73 -4.34
CA ILE A 111 10.40 3.86 -5.44
C ILE A 111 11.50 2.82 -5.30
N VAL A 112 11.77 2.37 -4.08
CA VAL A 112 12.78 1.35 -3.79
C VAL A 112 12.17 0.19 -3.01
N ASN A 113 12.73 -0.99 -3.25
CA ASN A 113 12.47 -2.23 -2.51
C ASN A 113 13.77 -2.70 -1.84
N PHE A 114 13.62 -3.53 -0.79
CA PHE A 114 14.71 -4.26 -0.11
C PHE A 114 15.76 -3.39 0.59
N PHE A 115 16.61 -4.03 1.40
CA PHE A 115 17.70 -3.38 2.12
C PHE A 115 18.92 -3.28 1.20
N LEU A 116 19.47 -2.08 1.09
CA LEU A 116 20.11 -1.51 -0.10
C LEU A 116 19.03 -1.10 -1.12
N PRO A 117 18.76 0.20 -1.29
CA PRO A 117 17.67 0.66 -2.13
C PRO A 117 17.89 0.19 -3.57
N VAL A 118 17.08 -0.76 -4.03
CA VAL A 118 16.97 -1.17 -5.42
C VAL A 118 15.70 -0.55 -5.97
N LEU A 119 15.78 0.13 -7.11
CA LEU A 119 14.61 0.73 -7.73
C LEU A 119 13.54 -0.33 -8.02
N ALA A 120 12.31 -0.05 -7.59
CA ALA A 120 11.13 -0.85 -7.80
C ALA A 120 10.64 -0.66 -9.24
N LEU A 121 11.33 -1.28 -10.19
CA LEU A 121 11.03 -1.21 -11.62
C LEU A 121 10.00 -2.26 -12.06
N GLU A 122 9.38 -2.98 -11.12
CA GLU A 122 8.33 -3.94 -11.45
C GLU A 122 7.06 -3.23 -11.91
N GLU A 123 6.39 -3.78 -12.92
CA GLU A 123 5.07 -3.29 -13.32
C GLU A 123 4.08 -3.39 -12.15
N LEU A 124 3.33 -2.32 -11.93
CA LEU A 124 2.26 -2.28 -10.95
C LEU A 124 1.05 -3.02 -11.53
N LYS A 125 1.12 -4.34 -11.50
CA LYS A 125 -0.04 -5.18 -11.82
C LYS A 125 -0.83 -5.42 -10.54
N GLU A 126 -2.06 -4.95 -10.54
CA GLU A 126 -3.03 -5.23 -9.48
C GLU A 126 -3.35 -6.73 -9.47
N ASP A 127 -3.08 -7.39 -8.35
CA ASP A 127 -3.48 -8.77 -8.09
C ASP A 127 -4.70 -8.74 -7.16
N TYR A 128 -5.89 -8.67 -7.77
CA TYR A 128 -7.16 -8.60 -7.05
C TYR A 128 -7.74 -9.99 -6.82
N ILE A 129 -8.04 -10.31 -5.56
CA ILE A 129 -8.58 -11.59 -5.14
C ILE A 129 -9.80 -11.33 -4.24
N CYS A 130 -10.94 -11.97 -4.53
CA CYS A 130 -12.10 -12.00 -3.65
C CYS A 130 -12.20 -13.38 -3.00
N LEU A 131 -12.31 -13.44 -1.67
CA LEU A 131 -12.30 -14.67 -0.89
C LEU A 131 -13.49 -14.72 0.07
N ASP A 132 -14.26 -15.81 0.01
CA ASP A 132 -15.22 -16.17 1.05
C ASP A 132 -14.50 -17.03 2.10
N VAL A 133 -14.44 -16.55 3.34
CA VAL A 133 -13.70 -17.26 4.40
C VAL A 133 -14.65 -18.13 5.24
N PRO A 134 -14.32 -19.41 5.48
CA PRO A 134 -15.18 -20.28 6.27
C PRO A 134 -15.13 -19.93 7.76
N ILE A 135 -16.06 -20.49 8.53
CA ILE A 135 -15.97 -20.54 9.99
C ILE A 135 -14.69 -21.30 10.37
N GLY A 136 -14.04 -20.87 11.46
CA GLY A 136 -12.79 -21.46 11.94
C GLY A 136 -11.61 -20.54 11.65
N PHE A 137 -10.52 -21.14 11.17
CA PHE A 137 -9.24 -20.45 11.03
C PHE A 137 -8.85 -20.27 9.55
N THR A 138 -8.62 -19.03 9.14
CA THR A 138 -8.09 -18.71 7.81
C THR A 138 -6.80 -17.91 7.95
N THR A 139 -5.78 -18.23 7.15
CA THR A 139 -4.52 -17.48 7.08
C THR A 139 -4.28 -17.05 5.64
N LEU A 140 -3.97 -15.76 5.48
CA LEU A 140 -3.61 -15.14 4.21
C LEU A 140 -2.19 -14.61 4.33
N GLU A 141 -1.39 -14.82 3.29
CA GLU A 141 -0.03 -14.30 3.20
C GLU A 141 0.09 -13.33 2.03
N LEU A 142 0.61 -12.14 2.32
CA LEU A 142 0.89 -11.11 1.34
C LEU A 142 2.39 -10.89 1.27
N LYS A 143 2.93 -10.87 0.06
CA LYS A 143 4.33 -10.51 -0.18
C LYS A 143 4.45 -9.00 -0.24
N GLY A 144 5.39 -8.42 0.49
CA GLY A 144 5.54 -6.97 0.57
C GLY A 144 5.97 -6.30 -0.73
N THR A 145 6.49 -7.05 -1.70
CA THR A 145 6.87 -6.53 -3.03
C THR A 145 5.72 -6.52 -4.04
N GLY A 146 4.59 -7.17 -3.76
CA GLY A 146 3.44 -7.25 -4.67
C GLY A 146 2.41 -6.15 -4.42
N CYS A 147 1.69 -5.72 -5.46
CA CYS A 147 0.49 -4.90 -5.32
C CYS A 147 -0.74 -5.81 -5.19
N GLN A 148 -0.85 -6.46 -4.03
CA GLN A 148 -1.93 -7.41 -3.75
C GLN A 148 -3.12 -6.70 -3.08
N ILE A 149 -4.32 -6.99 -3.59
CA ILE A 149 -5.59 -6.48 -3.09
C ILE A 149 -6.47 -7.69 -2.82
N ILE A 150 -6.83 -7.91 -1.57
CA ILE A 150 -7.66 -9.05 -1.16
C ILE A 150 -8.93 -8.53 -0.52
N PHE A 151 -10.07 -8.85 -1.10
CA PHE A 151 -11.38 -8.58 -0.52
C PHE A 151 -11.94 -9.84 0.11
N ILE A 152 -12.30 -9.77 1.38
CA ILE A 152 -12.63 -10.92 2.22
C ILE A 152 -14.08 -10.76 2.67
N LYS A 153 -14.86 -11.82 2.52
CA LYS A 153 -16.25 -11.89 2.98
C LYS A 153 -16.39 -13.01 4.00
N THR A 154 -16.89 -12.69 5.18
CA THR A 154 -17.20 -13.72 6.17
C THR A 154 -18.65 -14.20 6.02
N PRO A 155 -18.99 -15.40 6.53
CA PRO A 155 -20.38 -15.71 6.85
C PRO A 155 -20.93 -14.70 7.88
N PRO A 156 -22.25 -14.69 8.12
CA PRO A 156 -22.84 -13.94 9.23
C PRO A 156 -22.18 -14.31 10.57
N ILE A 157 -21.60 -13.32 11.24
CA ILE A 157 -20.91 -13.45 12.52
C ILE A 157 -21.37 -12.35 13.46
N SER A 158 -21.21 -12.53 14.76
CA SER A 158 -21.31 -11.44 15.74
C SER A 158 -19.93 -10.95 16.18
N LYS A 159 -18.91 -11.81 16.03
CA LYS A 159 -17.57 -11.60 16.55
C LYS A 159 -16.52 -12.41 15.80
N CYS A 160 -15.35 -11.82 15.56
CA CYS A 160 -14.16 -12.55 15.11
C CYS A 160 -12.89 -12.00 15.75
N LYS A 161 -11.82 -12.81 15.75
CA LYS A 161 -10.48 -12.33 16.05
C LYS A 161 -9.68 -12.22 14.77
N LEU A 162 -8.94 -11.14 14.66
CA LEU A 162 -8.08 -10.87 13.54
C LEU A 162 -6.67 -10.62 14.05
N THR A 163 -5.68 -11.23 13.41
CA THR A 163 -4.27 -11.03 13.74
C THR A 163 -3.48 -10.69 12.50
N VAL A 164 -2.76 -9.57 12.51
CA VAL A 164 -1.82 -9.19 11.47
C VAL A 164 -0.41 -9.33 12.02
N THR A 165 0.42 -10.09 11.32
CA THR A 165 1.85 -10.28 11.61
C THR A 165 2.71 -9.84 10.45
N PHE A 166 3.84 -9.24 10.76
CA PHE A 166 4.82 -8.79 9.79
C PHE A 166 6.19 -9.44 10.07
N THR A 167 6.82 -9.97 9.04
CA THR A 167 8.15 -10.57 9.15
C THR A 167 9.07 -10.06 8.05
N VAL A 168 10.34 -9.85 8.40
CA VAL A 168 11.41 -9.48 7.46
C VAL A 168 12.39 -10.64 7.38
N ASP A 169 12.59 -11.19 6.19
CA ASP A 169 13.56 -12.24 5.94
C ASP A 169 14.90 -11.63 5.46
N LYS A 170 15.86 -11.55 6.39
CA LYS A 170 17.20 -11.02 6.09
C LYS A 170 17.98 -11.87 5.07
N ASN A 171 17.69 -13.18 5.00
CA ASN A 171 18.37 -14.09 4.08
C ASN A 171 17.85 -13.92 2.65
N LEU A 172 16.60 -13.51 2.49
CA LEU A 172 15.96 -13.23 1.19
C LEU A 172 16.01 -11.74 0.84
N LYS A 173 17.17 -11.10 1.01
CA LYS A 173 17.40 -9.68 0.72
C LYS A 173 16.42 -8.75 1.44
N TYR A 174 16.03 -9.08 2.68
CA TYR A 174 15.06 -8.30 3.46
C TYR A 174 13.70 -8.24 2.78
N SER A 175 13.29 -9.35 2.15
CA SER A 175 11.91 -9.50 1.70
C SER A 175 10.97 -9.46 2.90
N THR A 176 9.77 -8.97 2.66
CA THR A 176 8.76 -8.83 3.69
C THR A 176 7.56 -9.70 3.40
N THR A 177 7.02 -10.30 4.45
CA THR A 177 5.79 -11.08 4.40
C THR A 177 4.85 -10.57 5.47
N HIS A 178 3.61 -10.31 5.07
CA HIS A 178 2.52 -9.98 5.97
C HIS A 178 1.58 -11.16 6.02
N ARG A 179 1.19 -11.55 7.23
CA ARG A 179 0.27 -12.65 7.43
C ARG A 179 -0.94 -12.16 8.21
N VAL A 180 -2.11 -12.25 7.59
CA VAL A 180 -3.41 -11.87 8.14
C VAL A 180 -4.17 -13.14 8.49
N GLN A 181 -4.56 -13.28 9.75
CA GLN A 181 -5.20 -14.48 10.27
C GLN A 181 -6.57 -14.12 10.82
N PHE A 182 -7.58 -14.86 10.38
CA PHE A 182 -8.96 -14.76 10.84
C PHE A 182 -9.28 -15.97 11.69
N MET A 183 -9.88 -15.72 12.85
CA MET A 183 -10.49 -16.74 13.68
C MET A 183 -11.95 -16.38 13.88
N ILE A 184 -12.82 -17.06 13.14
CA ILE A 184 -14.26 -16.89 13.15
C ILE A 184 -14.83 -18.01 14.00
N ASN A 185 -15.45 -17.66 15.12
CA ASN A 185 -16.15 -18.63 15.93
C ASN A 185 -17.54 -18.86 15.34
N HIS A 186 -18.04 -20.09 15.44
CA HIS A 186 -19.44 -20.34 15.15
C HIS A 186 -20.29 -19.44 16.06
N PRO A 187 -21.30 -18.70 15.54
CA PRO A 187 -22.32 -18.13 16.42
C PRO A 187 -22.87 -19.30 17.22
N LYS A 188 -22.83 -19.24 18.55
CA LYS A 188 -23.24 -20.35 19.42
C LYS A 188 -24.60 -20.87 18.93
N VAL A 189 -24.60 -22.02 18.25
CA VAL A 189 -25.81 -22.80 18.08
C VAL A 189 -26.15 -23.19 19.50
N PHE A 190 -27.22 -22.63 20.04
CA PHE A 190 -27.71 -23.04 21.34
C PHE A 190 -27.82 -24.57 21.33
N PRO A 191 -27.30 -25.28 22.34
CA PRO A 191 -27.43 -26.73 22.39
C PRO A 191 -28.91 -27.07 22.29
N GLU A 192 -29.27 -28.03 21.44
CA GLU A 192 -30.64 -28.52 21.18
C GLU A 192 -31.38 -29.07 22.42
N ASN A 193 -30.79 -28.93 23.62
CA ASN A 193 -31.29 -29.44 24.89
C ASN A 193 -31.89 -28.36 25.82
N THR A 194 -31.99 -27.09 25.39
CA THR A 194 -32.95 -26.17 26.03
C THR A 194 -34.34 -26.55 25.56
N GLU A 195 -35.21 -26.88 26.51
CA GLU A 195 -36.64 -27.18 26.28
C GLU A 195 -37.21 -26.28 25.18
N LYS A 196 -37.77 -26.90 24.14
CA LYS A 196 -38.52 -26.20 23.10
C LYS A 196 -39.71 -25.51 23.76
N VAL A 197 -39.50 -24.27 24.19
CA VAL A 197 -40.60 -23.34 24.39
C VAL A 197 -41.03 -22.93 22.99
N ASP A 198 -42.31 -23.14 22.67
CA ASP A 198 -42.95 -22.87 21.37
C ASP A 198 -43.02 -21.36 21.01
N SER A 199 -42.01 -20.57 21.36
CA SER A 199 -41.87 -19.20 20.88
C SER A 199 -40.99 -19.19 19.64
N ILE A 200 -41.62 -18.99 18.48
CA ILE A 200 -40.99 -18.84 17.15
C ILE A 200 -40.04 -17.63 17.09
N GLU A 201 -40.10 -16.74 18.09
CA GLU A 201 -39.27 -15.56 18.22
C GLU A 201 -38.52 -15.64 19.56
N GLY A 202 -37.21 -15.36 19.54
CA GLY A 202 -36.37 -15.36 20.74
C GLY A 202 -37.01 -14.56 21.87
N SER A 203 -36.81 -14.97 23.13
CA SER A 203 -37.44 -14.28 24.27
C SER A 203 -37.14 -12.78 24.20
N VAL A 204 -38.14 -11.93 24.46
CA VAL A 204 -37.98 -10.45 24.54
C VAL A 204 -36.81 -10.04 25.46
N TRP A 205 -36.48 -10.91 26.41
CA TRP A 205 -35.40 -10.72 27.38
C TRP A 205 -34.00 -11.11 26.87
N HIS A 206 -33.90 -11.84 25.75
CA HIS A 206 -32.66 -12.36 25.17
C HIS A 206 -32.76 -12.35 23.63
N PRO A 207 -32.67 -11.16 22.98
CA PRO A 207 -32.60 -11.10 21.53
C PRO A 207 -31.42 -11.91 21.01
N LEU A 208 -31.64 -12.69 19.95
CA LEU A 208 -30.57 -13.40 19.26
C LEU A 208 -29.51 -12.39 18.79
N PRO A 209 -28.22 -12.67 18.94
CA PRO A 209 -27.18 -11.77 18.45
C PRO A 209 -27.40 -11.52 16.95
N HIS A 210 -27.56 -10.26 16.55
CA HIS A 210 -27.60 -9.92 15.14
C HIS A 210 -26.26 -10.32 14.52
N CYS A 211 -26.32 -11.31 13.62
CA CYS A 211 -25.15 -11.78 12.90
C CYS A 211 -25.20 -11.17 11.50
N CYS A 212 -24.14 -10.48 11.11
CA CYS A 212 -24.00 -9.93 9.77
C CYS A 212 -22.64 -10.35 9.16
N PRO A 213 -22.56 -10.47 7.83
CA PRO A 213 -21.29 -10.63 7.16
C PRO A 213 -20.37 -9.44 7.45
N LEU A 214 -19.08 -9.72 7.68
CA LEU A 214 -18.04 -8.72 7.75
C LEU A 214 -17.28 -8.71 6.41
N HIS A 215 -17.10 -7.51 5.85
CA HIS A 215 -16.29 -7.28 4.66
C HIS A 215 -14.96 -6.63 5.04
N VAL A 216 -13.86 -7.30 4.71
CA VAL A 216 -12.51 -6.82 5.00
C VAL A 216 -11.71 -6.64 3.71
N LEU A 217 -11.15 -5.46 3.51
CA LEU A 217 -10.26 -5.16 2.39
C LEU A 217 -8.82 -5.12 2.89
N VAL A 218 -7.95 -5.96 2.32
CA VAL A 218 -6.51 -5.97 2.63
C VAL A 218 -5.76 -5.46 1.40
N ILE A 219 -4.95 -4.41 1.55
CA ILE A 219 -4.18 -3.81 0.46
C ILE A 219 -2.72 -3.68 0.88
N ASN A 220 -1.81 -4.15 0.03
CA ASN A 220 -0.39 -3.80 0.16
C ASN A 220 -0.12 -2.44 -0.52
N ALA A 221 0.22 -1.43 0.27
CA ALA A 221 0.50 -0.08 -0.23
C ALA A 221 1.84 0.06 -0.94
N ARG A 222 2.83 -0.77 -0.61
CA ARG A 222 4.23 -0.64 -1.04
C ARG A 222 4.81 0.77 -0.79
N GLY A 223 4.32 1.48 0.22
CA GLY A 223 4.57 2.89 0.47
C GLY A 223 3.27 3.69 0.35
N ALA A 224 2.76 4.17 1.48
CA ALA A 224 1.46 4.84 1.52
C ALA A 224 1.42 6.23 0.89
N ILE A 225 2.56 6.80 0.48
CA ILE A 225 2.63 8.06 -0.29
C ILE A 225 2.70 7.77 -1.79
N HIS A 226 2.79 6.50 -2.21
CA HIS A 226 2.84 6.13 -3.62
C HIS A 226 1.56 6.60 -4.35
N PRO A 227 1.64 7.41 -5.43
CA PRO A 227 0.47 8.01 -6.08
C PRO A 227 -0.57 6.96 -6.56
N HIS A 228 -0.11 5.86 -7.15
CA HIS A 228 -0.97 4.75 -7.56
C HIS A 228 -1.75 4.12 -6.40
N PHE A 229 -1.15 3.97 -5.21
CA PHE A 229 -1.84 3.44 -4.03
C PHE A 229 -3.01 4.33 -3.64
N ASN A 230 -2.84 5.66 -3.63
CA ASN A 230 -3.92 6.58 -3.29
C ASN A 230 -5.12 6.43 -4.24
N HIS A 231 -4.86 6.26 -5.54
CA HIS A 231 -5.90 6.02 -6.53
C HIS A 231 -6.63 4.70 -6.29
N ILE A 232 -5.90 3.58 -6.19
CA ILE A 232 -6.47 2.25 -5.94
C ILE A 232 -7.26 2.24 -4.63
N PHE A 233 -6.69 2.80 -3.56
CA PHE A 233 -7.31 2.82 -2.25
C PHE A 233 -8.66 3.55 -2.31
N ALA A 234 -8.71 4.74 -2.92
CA ALA A 234 -9.96 5.48 -3.10
C ALA A 234 -10.96 4.73 -3.98
N GLN A 235 -10.51 4.16 -5.09
CA GLN A 235 -11.36 3.38 -6.00
C GLN A 235 -11.96 2.16 -5.29
N LYS A 236 -11.12 1.32 -4.68
CA LYS A 236 -11.56 0.04 -4.08
C LYS A 236 -12.38 0.23 -2.83
N THR A 237 -12.10 1.25 -2.01
CA THR A 237 -12.94 1.56 -0.85
C THR A 237 -14.31 2.08 -1.27
N SER A 238 -14.40 2.89 -2.32
CA SER A 238 -15.68 3.33 -2.88
C SER A 238 -16.46 2.21 -3.56
N GLU A 239 -15.78 1.33 -4.30
CA GLU A 239 -16.38 0.22 -5.04
C GLU A 239 -16.92 -0.88 -4.11
N LEU A 240 -16.12 -1.27 -3.11
CA LEU A 240 -16.39 -2.45 -2.29
C LEU A 240 -17.07 -2.13 -0.96
N GLN A 241 -17.01 -0.87 -0.52
CA GLN A 241 -17.55 -0.39 0.77
C GLN A 241 -17.22 -1.32 1.95
N PRO A 242 -15.93 -1.62 2.19
CA PRO A 242 -15.53 -2.56 3.24
C PRO A 242 -15.82 -1.99 4.64
N ASP A 243 -16.15 -2.87 5.59
CA ASP A 243 -16.34 -2.51 6.99
C ASP A 243 -15.01 -2.21 7.68
N VAL A 244 -13.97 -2.96 7.29
CA VAL A 244 -12.61 -2.87 7.81
C VAL A 244 -11.61 -2.86 6.65
N VAL A 245 -10.60 -2.01 6.74
CA VAL A 245 -9.48 -1.97 5.80
C VAL A 245 -8.16 -2.20 6.52
N ILE A 246 -7.35 -3.09 5.97
CA ILE A 246 -5.99 -3.38 6.44
C ILE A 246 -5.03 -2.97 5.34
N VAL A 247 -4.18 -1.97 5.62
CA VAL A 247 -3.14 -1.53 4.70
C VAL A 247 -1.79 -2.03 5.22
N THR A 248 -1.08 -2.83 4.45
CA THR A 248 0.27 -3.31 4.76
C THR A 248 1.32 -2.54 3.97
N GLU A 249 2.60 -2.64 4.39
CA GLU A 249 3.72 -1.90 3.78
C GLU A 249 3.43 -0.40 3.65
N THR A 250 2.89 0.22 4.70
CA THR A 250 2.63 1.66 4.68
C THR A 250 3.93 2.46 4.66
N ARG A 251 4.99 1.92 5.27
CA ARG A 251 6.35 2.50 5.34
C ARG A 251 6.39 3.92 5.90
N LEU A 252 5.37 4.27 6.71
CA LEU A 252 5.25 5.54 7.40
C LEU A 252 5.48 5.37 8.89
N GLU A 253 6.19 6.32 9.50
CA GLU A 253 6.27 6.47 10.95
C GLU A 253 4.97 7.14 11.45
N ALA A 254 4.47 6.73 12.62
CA ALA A 254 3.15 7.16 13.11
C ALA A 254 3.05 8.65 13.45
N LEU A 255 4.17 9.37 13.46
CA LEU A 255 4.26 10.69 14.08
C LEU A 255 3.72 11.85 13.26
N ASN A 256 3.51 11.76 11.93
CA ASN A 256 3.26 12.99 11.16
C ASN A 256 2.50 12.88 9.82
N THR A 257 1.49 12.03 9.65
CA THR A 257 0.61 12.14 8.46
C THR A 257 -0.81 11.66 8.72
N LEU A 258 -1.60 12.47 9.44
CA LEU A 258 -3.06 12.35 9.51
C LEU A 258 -3.78 13.37 8.61
N GLU A 259 -3.04 14.10 7.77
CA GLU A 259 -3.55 15.13 6.85
C GLU A 259 -3.76 14.64 5.41
N PRO A 260 -3.98 13.32 5.20
CA PRO A 260 -5.09 12.98 4.33
C PRO A 260 -5.91 11.82 4.90
N ARG A 261 -6.64 12.05 6.00
CA ARG A 261 -7.87 11.29 6.31
C ARG A 261 -9.00 11.64 5.33
N GLN A 262 -8.70 11.68 4.03
CA GLN A 262 -9.69 11.89 2.97
C GLN A 262 -10.49 10.60 2.65
N SER A 263 -10.33 9.54 3.43
CA SER A 263 -11.35 8.51 3.54
C SER A 263 -12.45 9.02 4.48
N ILE A 264 -13.43 9.73 3.94
CA ILE A 264 -14.63 10.23 4.65
C ILE A 264 -15.34 9.07 5.40
N HIS A 265 -15.05 7.82 5.04
CA HIS A 265 -15.75 6.62 5.51
C HIS A 265 -15.14 5.94 6.75
N PHE A 266 -13.89 6.23 7.15
CA PHE A 266 -13.25 5.58 8.30
C PHE A 266 -12.86 6.62 9.35
N ASP A 267 -13.55 6.58 10.49
CA ASP A 267 -13.35 7.52 11.60
C ASP A 267 -12.30 7.02 12.62
N SER A 268 -11.95 5.74 12.54
CA SER A 268 -11.15 5.05 13.55
C SER A 268 -10.01 4.27 12.92
N SER A 269 -8.90 4.19 13.66
CA SER A 269 -7.67 3.56 13.17
C SER A 269 -6.78 2.99 14.27
N LEU A 270 -6.09 1.89 13.98
CA LEU A 270 -4.93 1.38 14.71
C LEU A 270 -3.74 1.30 13.76
N THR A 271 -2.56 1.61 14.27
CA THR A 271 -1.33 1.59 13.48
C THR A 271 -0.27 0.69 14.12
N ILE A 272 0.44 -0.06 13.28
CA ILE A 272 1.73 -0.62 13.62
C ILE A 272 2.75 0.22 12.85
N GLU A 273 3.69 0.84 13.55
CA GLU A 273 4.77 1.57 12.91
C GLU A 273 5.68 0.63 12.14
N SER A 274 6.29 1.12 11.06
CA SER A 274 7.33 0.43 10.30
C SER A 274 8.55 0.18 11.21
N PRO A 275 8.74 -1.02 11.79
CA PRO A 275 9.60 -1.21 12.94
C PRO A 275 11.08 -1.47 12.57
N LEU A 276 11.37 -1.69 11.28
CA LEU A 276 12.66 -2.19 10.79
C LEU A 276 13.06 -1.47 9.50
N ASN A 277 14.00 -0.52 9.56
CA ASN A 277 14.69 0.03 8.38
C ASN A 277 13.76 0.37 7.20
N PHE A 278 12.68 1.12 7.44
CA PHE A 278 11.69 1.54 6.43
C PHE A 278 10.76 0.45 5.88
N PHE A 279 10.80 -0.77 6.43
CA PHE A 279 9.95 -1.88 6.02
C PHE A 279 8.71 -2.06 6.87
N GLY A 280 7.61 -2.43 6.21
CA GLY A 280 6.36 -2.79 6.86
C GLY A 280 5.55 -1.57 7.22
N GLY A 281 5.06 -1.56 8.46
CA GLY A 281 3.98 -0.67 8.86
C GLY A 281 2.63 -1.24 8.43
N THR A 282 1.63 -1.01 9.27
CA THR A 282 0.27 -1.48 9.02
C THR A 282 -0.73 -0.46 9.52
N TRP A 283 -1.72 -0.15 8.70
CA TRP A 283 -2.91 0.57 9.14
C TRP A 283 -4.09 -0.37 9.19
N PHE A 284 -4.89 -0.21 10.22
CA PHE A 284 -6.14 -0.92 10.42
C PHE A 284 -7.20 0.16 10.58
N LEU A 285 -8.12 0.28 9.62
CA LEU A 285 -9.09 1.37 9.49
C LEU A 285 -10.50 0.79 9.53
N TRP A 286 -11.43 1.47 10.19
CA TRP A 286 -12.84 1.04 10.23
C TRP A 286 -13.76 2.23 10.54
N ASN A 287 -15.05 2.00 10.33
CA ASN A 287 -16.11 2.91 10.78
C ASN A 287 -16.64 2.44 12.14
N SER A 288 -16.45 3.24 13.18
CA SER A 288 -16.83 2.89 14.55
C SER A 288 -18.33 2.70 14.75
N PHE A 289 -19.16 3.24 13.84
CA PHE A 289 -20.60 3.02 13.83
C PHE A 289 -20.96 1.59 13.37
N ASN A 290 -20.20 1.04 12.43
CA ASN A 290 -20.48 -0.28 11.84
C ASN A 290 -19.78 -1.42 12.58
N VAL A 291 -18.65 -1.14 13.23
CA VAL A 291 -17.79 -2.18 13.80
C VAL A 291 -17.08 -1.67 15.06
N ALA A 292 -17.10 -2.46 16.13
CA ALA A 292 -16.30 -2.21 17.32
C ALA A 292 -15.02 -3.05 17.30
N VAL A 293 -13.86 -2.38 17.26
CA VAL A 293 -12.53 -3.02 17.22
C VAL A 293 -11.81 -2.78 18.53
N GLN A 294 -11.38 -3.86 19.19
CA GLN A 294 -10.63 -3.82 20.43
C GLN A 294 -9.24 -4.44 20.23
N PRO A 295 -8.13 -3.70 20.46
CA PRO A 295 -6.80 -4.28 20.40
C PRO A 295 -6.59 -5.25 21.57
N VAL A 296 -6.25 -6.49 21.26
CA VAL A 296 -5.94 -7.54 22.25
C VAL A 296 -4.44 -7.58 22.52
N HIS A 297 -3.62 -7.49 21.47
CA HIS A 297 -2.16 -7.46 21.59
C HIS A 297 -1.57 -6.49 20.57
N ARG A 298 -0.61 -5.66 20.99
CA ARG A 298 0.16 -4.79 20.12
C ARG A 298 1.65 -4.93 20.42
N ARG A 299 2.41 -5.37 19.43
CA ARG A 299 3.88 -5.40 19.44
C ARG A 299 4.39 -4.80 18.14
N LYS A 300 5.69 -4.56 18.03
CA LYS A 300 6.33 -3.95 16.85
C LYS A 300 5.94 -4.60 15.51
N GLN A 301 5.62 -5.89 15.50
CA GLN A 301 5.36 -6.68 14.29
C GLN A 301 4.05 -7.48 14.33
N LEU A 302 3.22 -7.25 15.35
CA LEU A 302 2.03 -8.05 15.61
C LEU A 302 0.93 -7.13 16.13
N LEU A 303 -0.22 -7.18 15.48
CA LEU A 303 -1.46 -6.60 15.97
C LEU A 303 -2.52 -7.71 16.01
N GLY A 304 -3.00 -8.01 17.20
CA GLY A 304 -4.17 -8.84 17.41
C GLY A 304 -5.33 -7.96 17.82
N THR A 305 -6.45 -8.05 17.10
CA THR A 305 -7.69 -7.33 17.38
C THR A 305 -8.86 -8.30 17.52
N GLU A 306 -9.82 -7.88 18.32
CA GLU A 306 -11.12 -8.50 18.41
C GLU A 306 -12.15 -7.55 17.78
N ILE A 307 -12.95 -8.10 16.87
CA ILE A 307 -13.92 -7.35 16.08
C ILE A 307 -15.30 -7.82 16.55
N ASN A 308 -16.14 -6.88 16.95
CA ASN A 308 -17.53 -7.11 17.33
C ASN A 308 -18.43 -6.30 16.40
N LEU A 309 -19.47 -6.93 15.89
CA LEU A 309 -20.47 -6.26 15.07
C LEU A 309 -21.61 -5.74 15.96
N PRO A 310 -22.18 -4.56 15.67
CA PRO A 310 -23.26 -3.99 16.44
C PRO A 310 -24.47 -4.92 16.43
N ASN A 311 -25.18 -4.94 17.56
CA ASN A 311 -26.50 -5.55 17.65
C ASN A 311 -27.52 -4.69 16.91
#